data_AF-A0A2S7TYD3-F1
#
_entry.id   AF-A0A2S7TYD3-F1
#
_cell.length_a   1.000
_cell.length_b   1.000
_cell.length_c   1.000
_cell.angle_alpha   90.00
_cell.angle_beta   90.00
_cell.angle_gamma   90.00
#
_symmetry.space_group_name_H-M   'P 1'
#
loop_
_entity.id
_entity.type
_entity.pdbx_description
1 polymer ?
#
loop_
_entity_poly.entity_id
_entity_poly.type
_entity_poly.pdbx_seq_one_letter_code
_entity_poly.pdbx_strand_id
1 'polypeptide(L)'
;MLEKSPLQKPTRWRTFLRRFQPDGFPRKLAVRRKNQQQPGTRHHPEKTRIDPAKVTIRPYLPDLPEIRSDIAIYHDTMTALDTQVGKLLDELKNAGLGDDTIILYYGDHVGITPRGKRYLKDSGTHIPMLLQVPKKWQHLSRFKPGQKVDEPVAFVDLAPTLLSLAGTKKPEQMQGRAFLGTHRVEPAKDDMVFLFADRFDKIYGMRRGLTDGRWKYIRRFTPHLSAAPYSYYQFSQAGWRAWQQAWKEGKLKGRHKDIWLGNQPIEELFDLQSDPWEVNNLATDTSHVKRLTTMRARLKNKMIEVKDTGLIPEPMFAELAHSQPISSYWNTRSAKLPSLADLAFTASDRNTKNLPLLIKTLDSKDPVTRYWAAQGILIPGKSANHAQPDMTRLLTDSQSAIRVTAAQYLFTLGKKEQSVTALMAELNRKKKQRICPAQHHQCHHSNQRTG
;
A
#
# COMPACT_ATOMS: atom_id res chain seq x y z
N MET A 1 -8.60 -49.76 -26.46
CA MET A 1 -7.30 -49.51 -25.80
C MET A 1 -7.19 -48.02 -25.59
N LEU A 2 -7.46 -47.54 -24.37
CA LEU A 2 -7.34 -46.13 -24.02
C LEU A 2 -5.88 -45.89 -23.62
N GLU A 3 -5.14 -45.13 -24.43
CA GLU A 3 -3.81 -44.67 -24.07
C GLU A 3 -3.88 -43.84 -22.78
N LYS A 4 -3.08 -44.24 -21.81
CA LYS A 4 -2.98 -43.57 -20.51
C LYS A 4 -2.39 -42.17 -20.68
N SER A 5 -3.02 -41.20 -20.02
CA SER A 5 -2.63 -39.79 -19.92
C SER A 5 -1.14 -39.58 -19.61
N PRO A 6 -0.46 -38.56 -20.19
CA PRO A 6 0.97 -38.25 -19.99
C PRO A 6 1.37 -37.80 -18.56
N LEU A 7 0.46 -37.86 -17.59
CA LEU A 7 0.70 -37.41 -16.21
C LEU A 7 1.61 -38.35 -15.38
N GLN A 8 2.28 -39.34 -15.99
CA GLN A 8 3.25 -40.24 -15.34
C GLN A 8 4.68 -39.67 -15.17
N LYS A 9 4.86 -38.34 -15.18
CA LYS A 9 6.06 -37.68 -14.61
C LYS A 9 5.85 -36.93 -13.27
N PRO A 10 5.07 -37.42 -12.27
CA PRO A 10 4.87 -36.69 -11.01
C PRO A 10 6.14 -36.57 -10.16
N THR A 11 7.15 -37.42 -10.35
CA THR A 11 8.34 -37.48 -9.49
C THR A 11 9.35 -36.36 -9.77
N ARG A 12 9.53 -35.91 -11.02
CA ARG A 12 10.43 -34.76 -11.31
C ARG A 12 9.79 -33.43 -10.90
N TRP A 13 8.50 -33.24 -11.18
CA TRP A 13 7.79 -32.00 -10.85
C TRP A 13 7.62 -31.80 -9.34
N ARG A 14 7.25 -32.85 -8.58
CA ARG A 14 7.14 -32.77 -7.12
C ARG A 14 8.49 -32.56 -6.44
N THR A 15 9.56 -33.17 -6.95
CA THR A 15 10.93 -32.97 -6.45
C THR A 15 11.43 -31.55 -6.72
N PHE A 16 11.18 -31.02 -7.92
CA PHE A 16 11.52 -29.64 -8.30
C PHE A 16 10.76 -28.63 -7.43
N LEU A 17 9.43 -28.79 -7.29
CA LEU A 17 8.61 -27.90 -6.45
C LEU A 17 8.94 -27.99 -4.95
N ARG A 18 9.38 -29.15 -4.44
CA ARG A 18 9.88 -29.27 -3.05
C ARG A 18 11.15 -28.46 -2.81
N ARG A 19 12.04 -28.34 -3.82
CA ARG A 19 13.22 -27.46 -3.75
C ARG A 19 12.84 -25.98 -3.91
N PHE A 20 11.70 -25.71 -4.56
CA PHE A 20 11.11 -24.38 -4.74
C PHE A 20 10.19 -23.94 -3.58
N GLN A 21 10.09 -24.71 -2.48
CA GLN A 21 9.38 -24.25 -1.29
C GLN A 21 10.09 -23.01 -0.69
N PRO A 22 9.33 -22.04 -0.13
CA PRO A 22 9.86 -20.76 0.37
C PRO A 22 10.94 -20.88 1.45
N ASP A 23 11.12 -22.07 2.02
CA ASP A 23 12.19 -22.38 2.98
C ASP A 23 13.59 -22.35 2.35
N GLY A 24 13.66 -22.40 1.01
CA GLY A 24 14.87 -22.37 0.19
C GLY A 24 15.28 -20.99 -0.34
N PHE A 25 14.50 -19.92 -0.11
CA PHE A 25 15.08 -18.57 -0.21
C PHE A 25 16.16 -18.50 0.86
N PRO A 26 17.44 -18.23 0.53
CA PRO A 26 18.46 -18.19 1.56
C PRO A 26 18.08 -17.12 2.58
N ARG A 27 17.70 -17.56 3.79
CA ARG A 27 17.72 -16.74 5.01
C ARG A 27 19.09 -16.08 5.25
N LYS A 28 20.11 -16.41 4.45
CA LYS A 28 21.51 -15.98 4.52
C LYS A 28 21.79 -14.57 3.95
N LEU A 29 20.78 -13.74 3.69
CA LEU A 29 20.97 -12.28 3.68
C LEU A 29 20.54 -11.61 5.00
N ALA A 30 20.06 -12.39 5.98
CA ALA A 30 20.07 -11.98 7.38
C ALA A 30 21.40 -12.43 8.00
N VAL A 31 22.38 -11.54 8.01
CA VAL A 31 23.59 -11.73 8.82
C VAL A 31 23.18 -11.81 10.29
N ARG A 32 23.19 -13.03 10.83
CA ARG A 32 23.09 -13.27 12.27
C ARG A 32 24.52 -13.24 12.81
N ARG A 33 24.90 -12.18 13.52
CA ARG A 33 25.95 -12.28 14.54
C ARG A 33 25.34 -12.11 15.92
N LYS A 34 25.59 -13.09 16.77
CA LYS A 34 25.52 -12.97 18.23
C LYS A 34 26.54 -11.89 18.60
N ASN A 35 26.07 -10.72 19.02
CA ASN A 35 26.57 -9.94 20.15
C ASN A 35 25.96 -8.55 20.11
N GLN A 36 25.34 -8.19 21.25
CA GLN A 36 24.79 -6.90 21.68
C GLN A 36 25.10 -5.68 20.78
N GLN A 37 24.34 -5.52 19.69
CA GLN A 37 24.11 -4.24 19.02
C GLN A 37 22.66 -4.22 18.52
N GLN A 38 22.06 -3.04 18.48
CA GLN A 38 20.62 -2.80 18.35
C GLN A 38 19.94 -3.67 17.26
N PRO A 39 18.74 -4.23 17.51
CA PRO A 39 18.06 -5.06 16.53
C PRO A 39 17.62 -4.19 15.33
N GLY A 40 18.30 -4.28 14.19
CA GLY A 40 17.82 -3.65 12.94
C GLY A 40 18.87 -3.06 12.01
N THR A 41 20.15 -3.07 12.36
CA THR A 41 21.21 -2.71 11.40
C THR A 41 21.39 -3.88 10.42
N ARG A 42 20.83 -3.74 9.20
CA ARG A 42 21.25 -4.59 8.08
C ARG A 42 22.75 -4.32 7.89
N HIS A 43 23.56 -5.37 7.83
CA HIS A 43 24.98 -5.21 7.51
C HIS A 43 25.10 -4.51 6.16
N HIS A 44 25.58 -3.28 6.16
CA HIS A 44 25.94 -2.57 4.95
C HIS A 44 27.29 -3.13 4.50
N PRO A 45 27.42 -3.58 3.24
CA PRO A 45 28.72 -4.00 2.73
C PRO A 45 29.68 -2.80 2.78
N GLU A 46 30.92 -3.02 3.22
CA GLU A 46 31.94 -1.96 3.29
C GLU A 46 32.32 -1.41 1.91
N LYS A 47 32.10 -2.21 0.86
CA LYS A 47 32.28 -1.84 -0.55
C LYS A 47 31.12 -2.33 -1.38
N THR A 48 30.59 -1.46 -2.24
CA THR A 48 29.56 -1.77 -3.24
C THR A 48 30.18 -1.86 -4.63
N ARG A 49 29.56 -2.63 -5.54
CA ARG A 49 29.99 -2.74 -6.94
C ARG A 49 29.86 -1.40 -7.66
N ILE A 50 28.81 -0.65 -7.35
CA ILE A 50 28.62 0.73 -7.81
C ILE A 50 29.16 1.67 -6.75
N ASP A 51 30.08 2.55 -7.12
CA ASP A 51 30.52 3.65 -6.26
C ASP A 51 29.32 4.55 -5.90
N PRO A 52 28.98 4.71 -4.60
CA PRO A 52 27.88 5.58 -4.18
C PRO A 52 27.99 7.01 -4.72
N ALA A 53 29.19 7.54 -4.95
CA ALA A 53 29.37 8.86 -5.53
C ALA A 53 28.86 8.95 -6.99
N LYS A 54 28.82 7.81 -7.71
CA LYS A 54 28.44 7.73 -9.13
C LYS A 54 26.96 7.40 -9.35
N VAL A 55 26.17 7.15 -8.30
CA VAL A 55 24.75 6.87 -8.46
C VAL A 55 23.97 8.14 -8.83
N THR A 56 23.00 8.00 -9.73
CA THR A 56 22.08 9.08 -10.07
C THR A 56 21.00 9.21 -9.00
N ILE A 57 20.96 10.35 -8.31
CA ILE A 57 19.89 10.67 -7.35
C ILE A 57 18.62 11.05 -8.09
N ARG A 58 17.51 10.44 -7.69
CA ARG A 58 16.19 10.72 -8.26
C ARG A 58 15.71 12.09 -7.73
N PRO A 59 15.04 12.93 -8.55
CA PRO A 59 14.73 14.33 -8.18
C PRO A 59 13.88 14.54 -6.92
N TYR A 60 13.20 13.48 -6.46
CA TYR A 60 12.37 13.50 -5.26
C TYR A 60 13.11 13.16 -3.96
N LEU A 61 14.37 12.72 -4.06
CA LEU A 61 15.23 12.44 -2.92
C LEU A 61 16.21 13.61 -2.72
N PRO A 62 16.51 13.99 -1.48
CA PRO A 62 17.64 14.88 -1.23
C PRO A 62 18.95 14.15 -1.53
N ASP A 63 19.95 14.89 -1.97
CA ASP A 63 21.28 14.37 -2.22
C ASP A 63 22.04 14.23 -0.89
N LEU A 64 21.96 13.04 -0.28
CA LEU A 64 22.62 12.71 0.98
C LEU A 64 23.48 11.45 0.79
N PRO A 65 24.68 11.37 1.43
CA PRO A 65 25.57 10.22 1.30
C PRO A 65 24.91 8.88 1.63
N GLU A 66 24.04 8.84 2.65
CA GLU A 66 23.33 7.63 3.07
C GLU A 66 22.30 7.18 2.04
N ILE A 67 21.64 8.13 1.36
CA ILE A 67 20.70 7.81 0.27
C ILE A 67 21.46 7.26 -0.94
N ARG A 68 22.61 7.85 -1.26
CA ARG A 68 23.50 7.33 -2.33
C ARG A 68 23.94 5.91 -2.04
N SER A 69 24.36 5.65 -0.80
CA SER A 69 24.76 4.31 -0.33
C SER A 69 23.60 3.32 -0.40
N ASP A 70 22.41 3.68 0.07
CA ASP A 70 21.22 2.82 0.00
C ASP A 70 20.87 2.44 -1.45
N ILE A 71 21.02 3.37 -2.40
CA ILE A 71 20.80 3.11 -3.84
C ILE A 71 21.87 2.16 -4.40
N ALA A 72 23.16 2.37 -4.08
CA ALA A 72 24.23 1.48 -4.52
C ALA A 72 24.04 0.04 -4.01
N ILE A 73 23.72 -0.11 -2.72
CA ILE A 73 23.41 -1.41 -2.10
C ILE A 73 22.20 -2.07 -2.75
N TYR A 74 21.18 -1.29 -3.10
CA TYR A 74 20.01 -1.80 -3.81
C TYR A 74 20.41 -2.41 -5.17
N HIS A 75 21.24 -1.73 -5.95
CA HIS A 75 21.71 -2.25 -7.24
C HIS A 75 22.56 -3.52 -7.12
N ASP A 76 23.41 -3.62 -6.10
CA ASP A 76 24.18 -4.83 -5.81
C ASP A 76 23.27 -6.00 -5.45
N THR A 77 22.24 -5.73 -4.63
CA THR A 77 21.22 -6.71 -4.27
C THR A 77 20.45 -7.19 -5.51
N MET A 78 20.11 -6.30 -6.43
CA MET A 78 19.46 -6.67 -7.70
C MET A 78 20.38 -7.51 -8.59
N THR A 79 21.68 -7.21 -8.63
CA THR A 79 22.67 -8.01 -9.38
C THR A 79 22.79 -9.42 -8.81
N ALA A 80 22.80 -9.54 -7.48
CA ALA A 80 22.82 -10.84 -6.80
C ALA A 80 21.52 -11.63 -7.00
N LEU A 81 20.37 -10.96 -7.06
CA LEU A 81 19.08 -11.56 -7.38
C LEU A 81 19.06 -12.08 -8.83
N ASP A 82 19.53 -11.29 -9.79
CA ASP A 82 19.63 -11.67 -11.20
C ASP A 82 20.45 -12.95 -11.40
N THR A 83 21.61 -13.04 -10.73
CA THR A 83 22.43 -14.26 -10.73
C THR A 83 21.68 -15.49 -10.18
N GLN A 84 20.85 -15.30 -9.15
CA GLN A 84 20.04 -16.40 -8.60
C GLN A 84 18.93 -16.82 -9.56
N VAL A 85 18.27 -15.86 -10.21
CA VAL A 85 17.26 -16.14 -11.24
C VAL A 85 17.88 -16.93 -12.39
N GLY A 86 19.07 -16.56 -12.87
CA GLY A 86 19.79 -17.29 -13.91
C GLY A 86 20.00 -18.77 -13.55
N LYS A 87 20.46 -19.06 -12.31
CA LYS A 87 20.61 -20.44 -11.83
C LYS A 87 19.30 -21.22 -11.82
N LEU A 88 18.19 -20.59 -11.41
CA LEU A 88 16.88 -21.25 -11.41
C LEU A 88 16.41 -21.57 -12.85
N LEU A 89 16.67 -20.68 -13.81
CA LEU A 89 16.36 -20.90 -15.21
C LEU A 89 17.22 -22.04 -15.80
N ASP A 90 18.50 -22.10 -15.46
CA ASP A 90 19.38 -23.20 -15.86
C ASP A 90 18.93 -24.55 -15.27
N GLU A 91 18.54 -24.57 -13.99
CA GLU A 91 17.98 -25.78 -13.35
C GLU A 91 16.70 -26.26 -14.05
N LEU A 92 15.78 -25.34 -14.38
CA LEU A 92 14.55 -25.65 -15.11
C LEU A 92 14.84 -26.23 -16.49
N LYS A 93 15.81 -25.65 -17.20
CA LYS A 93 16.28 -26.12 -18.52
C LYS A 93 16.91 -27.51 -18.42
N ASN A 94 17.83 -27.72 -17.46
CA ASN A 94 18.53 -28.99 -17.25
C ASN A 94 17.59 -30.12 -16.82
N ALA A 95 16.48 -29.78 -16.15
CA ALA A 95 15.42 -30.74 -15.83
C ALA A 95 14.57 -31.16 -17.04
N GLY A 96 14.70 -30.48 -18.18
CA GLY A 96 13.89 -30.68 -19.39
C GLY A 96 12.48 -30.12 -19.25
N LEU A 97 12.26 -29.10 -18.42
CA LEU A 97 10.94 -28.55 -18.11
C LEU A 97 10.69 -27.16 -18.72
N GLY A 98 11.69 -26.57 -19.39
CA GLY A 98 11.61 -25.21 -19.93
C GLY A 98 10.48 -25.01 -20.95
N ASP A 99 10.30 -25.93 -21.90
CA ASP A 99 9.25 -25.83 -22.93
C ASP A 99 7.83 -26.03 -22.37
N ASP A 100 7.72 -26.62 -21.18
CA ASP A 100 6.45 -26.91 -20.50
C ASP A 100 6.06 -25.85 -19.46
N THR A 101 6.89 -24.82 -19.25
CA THR A 101 6.72 -23.86 -18.15
C THR A 101 6.52 -22.44 -18.68
N ILE A 102 5.42 -21.80 -18.30
CA ILE A 102 5.24 -20.34 -18.43
C ILE A 102 5.87 -19.68 -17.20
N ILE A 103 6.71 -18.67 -17.41
CA ILE A 103 7.43 -17.98 -16.32
C ILE A 103 6.90 -16.56 -16.19
N LEU A 104 6.46 -16.20 -14.98
CA LEU A 104 6.14 -14.83 -14.59
C LEU A 104 7.16 -14.38 -13.54
N TYR A 105 7.85 -13.28 -13.80
CA TYR A 105 8.75 -12.63 -12.84
C TYR A 105 8.24 -11.24 -12.52
N TYR A 106 8.09 -10.93 -11.22
CA TYR A 106 7.64 -9.64 -10.74
C TYR A 106 8.10 -9.40 -9.29
N GLY A 107 8.12 -8.15 -8.84
CA GLY A 107 8.33 -7.78 -7.43
C GLY A 107 7.02 -7.36 -6.76
N ASP A 108 6.83 -7.62 -5.47
CA ASP A 108 5.58 -7.34 -4.71
C ASP A 108 5.28 -5.84 -4.51
N HIS A 109 6.31 -5.01 -4.61
CA HIS A 109 6.25 -3.56 -4.66
C HIS A 109 7.65 -3.08 -5.04
N VAL A 110 7.82 -1.79 -5.29
CA VAL A 110 9.17 -1.26 -5.51
C VAL A 110 9.99 -1.35 -4.22
N GLY A 111 11.31 -1.38 -4.39
CA GLY A 111 12.29 -1.55 -3.34
C GLY A 111 12.23 -0.54 -2.21
N ILE A 112 13.25 -0.66 -1.38
CA ILE A 112 13.22 -0.19 -0.01
C ILE A 112 13.51 1.32 0.11
N THR A 113 14.08 1.95 -0.93
CA THR A 113 14.51 3.36 -0.96
C THR A 113 13.42 4.32 -0.52
N PRO A 114 13.76 5.51 0.03
CA PRO A 114 12.75 6.48 0.43
C PRO A 114 11.76 6.83 -0.70
N ARG A 115 10.49 7.06 -0.34
CA ARG A 115 9.33 7.13 -1.26
C ARG A 115 9.04 5.83 -2.08
N GLY A 116 9.65 4.72 -1.69
CA GLY A 116 9.49 3.38 -2.28
C GLY A 116 8.24 2.64 -1.80
N LYS A 117 8.43 1.37 -1.35
CA LYS A 117 7.41 0.59 -0.63
C LYS A 117 6.58 1.50 0.28
N ARG A 118 5.23 1.34 0.23
CA ARG A 118 4.18 2.08 0.96
C ARG A 118 3.57 3.26 0.22
N TYR A 119 4.25 3.87 -0.74
CA TYR A 119 3.76 5.04 -1.44
C TYR A 119 3.03 4.66 -2.73
N LEU A 120 1.98 5.40 -3.10
CA LEU A 120 1.21 5.16 -4.35
C LEU A 120 1.84 5.81 -5.60
N LYS A 121 3.02 6.38 -5.42
CA LYS A 121 3.88 6.89 -6.49
C LYS A 121 4.43 5.71 -7.29
N ASP A 122 4.84 5.92 -8.54
CA ASP A 122 5.45 4.89 -9.39
C ASP A 122 6.70 4.33 -8.74
N SER A 123 7.42 5.17 -7.99
CA SER A 123 8.54 4.73 -7.15
C SER A 123 8.16 3.70 -6.08
N GLY A 124 6.88 3.47 -5.79
CA GLY A 124 6.38 2.48 -4.85
C GLY A 124 5.49 1.39 -5.48
N THR A 125 4.81 1.67 -6.59
CA THR A 125 3.79 0.78 -7.19
C THR A 125 4.14 0.23 -8.57
N HIS A 126 5.05 0.87 -9.31
CA HIS A 126 5.40 0.43 -10.66
C HIS A 126 6.54 -0.60 -10.59
N ILE A 127 6.15 -1.86 -10.65
CA ILE A 127 7.05 -3.01 -10.52
C ILE A 127 7.48 -3.52 -11.90
N PRO A 128 8.65 -4.18 -12.01
CA PRO A 128 8.93 -4.97 -13.19
C PRO A 128 7.93 -6.13 -13.28
N MET A 129 7.45 -6.42 -14.48
CA MET A 129 6.74 -7.66 -14.79
C MET A 129 7.28 -8.21 -16.10
N LEU A 130 7.87 -9.40 -16.04
CA LEU A 130 8.36 -10.14 -17.21
C LEU A 130 7.52 -11.39 -17.36
N LEU A 131 7.11 -11.66 -18.60
CA LEU A 131 6.38 -12.84 -18.99
C LEU A 131 7.18 -13.57 -20.07
N GLN A 132 7.53 -14.82 -19.80
CA GLN A 132 8.07 -15.73 -20.80
C GLN A 132 7.04 -16.85 -21.02
N VAL A 133 6.62 -16.99 -22.27
CA VAL A 133 5.71 -18.04 -22.73
C VAL A 133 6.50 -18.88 -23.74
N PRO A 134 6.77 -20.17 -23.47
CA PRO A 134 7.50 -21.01 -24.42
C PRO A 134 6.64 -21.28 -25.66
N LYS A 135 7.28 -21.64 -26.77
CA LYS A 135 6.63 -21.87 -28.08
C LYS A 135 5.41 -22.80 -27.95
N LYS A 136 5.51 -23.86 -27.14
CA LYS A 136 4.43 -24.81 -26.87
C LYS A 136 3.14 -24.13 -26.38
N TRP A 137 3.27 -23.14 -25.49
CA TRP A 137 2.15 -22.44 -24.86
C TRP A 137 1.83 -21.09 -25.52
N GLN A 138 2.48 -20.74 -26.62
CA GLN A 138 2.32 -19.43 -27.26
C GLN A 138 0.87 -19.14 -27.70
N HIS A 139 0.08 -20.18 -28.00
CA HIS A 139 -1.34 -20.05 -28.33
C HIS A 139 -2.20 -19.52 -27.15
N LEU A 140 -1.72 -19.58 -25.91
CA LEU A 140 -2.37 -19.03 -24.71
C LEU A 140 -1.99 -17.55 -24.46
N SER A 141 -1.14 -16.97 -25.29
CA SER A 141 -0.67 -15.59 -25.15
C SER A 141 -0.82 -14.83 -26.46
N ARG A 142 -1.43 -13.64 -26.39
CA ARG A 142 -1.44 -12.70 -27.52
C ARG A 142 -0.11 -11.96 -27.70
N PHE A 143 0.76 -11.98 -26.69
CA PHE A 143 1.98 -11.19 -26.67
C PHE A 143 3.13 -11.95 -27.32
N LYS A 144 3.96 -11.23 -28.07
CA LYS A 144 5.11 -11.80 -28.78
C LYS A 144 6.37 -11.74 -27.92
N PRO A 145 7.30 -12.70 -28.06
CA PRO A 145 8.62 -12.60 -27.43
C PRO A 145 9.32 -11.27 -27.79
N GLY A 146 9.95 -10.64 -26.79
CA GLY A 146 10.64 -9.35 -26.94
C GLY A 146 9.73 -8.11 -27.03
N GLN A 147 8.40 -8.29 -27.02
CA GLN A 147 7.46 -7.18 -27.06
C GLN A 147 7.43 -6.41 -25.73
N LYS A 148 7.51 -5.07 -25.81
CA LYS A 148 7.08 -4.19 -24.72
C LYS A 148 5.56 -4.09 -24.72
N VAL A 149 4.95 -4.33 -23.56
CA VAL A 149 3.49 -4.31 -23.38
C VAL A 149 3.13 -3.12 -22.49
N ASP A 150 2.33 -2.20 -23.01
CA ASP A 150 1.83 -1.03 -22.27
C ASP A 150 0.40 -1.27 -21.71
N GLU A 151 -0.14 -2.49 -21.85
CA GLU A 151 -1.43 -2.88 -21.26
C GLU A 151 -1.36 -2.81 -19.72
N PRO A 152 -2.28 -2.09 -19.05
CA PRO A 152 -2.27 -1.99 -17.60
C PRO A 152 -2.59 -3.34 -16.95
N VAL A 153 -1.70 -3.80 -16.07
CA VAL A 153 -1.87 -5.04 -15.30
C VAL A 153 -1.67 -4.75 -13.81
N ALA A 154 -2.56 -5.31 -12.99
CA ALA A 154 -2.52 -5.22 -11.54
C ALA A 154 -2.36 -6.62 -10.91
N PHE A 155 -1.95 -6.70 -9.65
CA PHE A 155 -1.84 -8.01 -8.98
C PHE A 155 -3.15 -8.77 -8.84
N VAL A 156 -4.26 -8.05 -8.75
CA VAL A 156 -5.59 -8.67 -8.74
C VAL A 156 -5.86 -9.48 -10.01
N ASP A 157 -5.13 -9.22 -11.10
CA ASP A 157 -5.26 -9.92 -12.38
C ASP A 157 -4.49 -11.24 -12.42
N LEU A 158 -3.52 -11.46 -11.53
CA LEU A 158 -2.68 -12.67 -11.54
C LEU A 158 -3.49 -13.94 -11.25
N ALA A 159 -4.35 -13.93 -10.24
CA ALA A 159 -5.16 -15.10 -9.89
C ALA A 159 -6.16 -15.49 -11.01
N PRO A 160 -6.96 -14.55 -11.58
CA PRO A 160 -7.74 -14.80 -12.79
C PRO A 160 -6.90 -15.34 -13.96
N THR A 161 -5.70 -14.79 -14.16
CA THR A 161 -4.80 -15.21 -15.24
C THR A 161 -4.31 -16.65 -15.07
N LEU A 162 -3.97 -17.06 -13.84
CA LEU A 162 -3.57 -18.44 -13.55
C LEU A 162 -4.73 -19.43 -13.79
N LEU A 163 -5.95 -19.09 -13.38
CA LEU A 163 -7.13 -19.92 -13.67
C LEU A 163 -7.38 -20.03 -15.17
N SER A 164 -7.29 -18.91 -15.89
CA SER A 164 -7.45 -18.85 -17.33
C SER A 164 -6.39 -19.68 -18.08
N LEU A 165 -5.14 -19.66 -17.64
CA LEU A 165 -4.08 -20.53 -18.17
C LEU A 165 -4.36 -22.01 -17.90
N ALA A 166 -5.00 -22.34 -16.78
CA ALA A 166 -5.47 -23.69 -16.46
C ALA A 166 -6.80 -24.07 -17.14
N GLY A 167 -7.33 -23.24 -18.05
CA GLY A 167 -8.61 -23.49 -18.72
C GLY A 167 -9.83 -23.38 -17.80
N THR A 168 -9.70 -22.71 -16.66
CA THR A 168 -10.75 -22.58 -15.64
C THR A 168 -11.26 -21.13 -15.58
N LYS A 169 -12.58 -20.94 -15.54
CA LYS A 169 -13.18 -19.61 -15.35
C LYS A 169 -12.95 -19.13 -13.92
N LYS A 170 -12.67 -17.84 -13.76
CA LYS A 170 -12.63 -17.23 -12.42
C LYS A 170 -14.03 -17.23 -11.78
N PRO A 171 -14.15 -17.40 -10.46
CA PRO A 171 -15.39 -17.15 -9.74
C PRO A 171 -15.86 -15.70 -9.90
N GLU A 172 -17.17 -15.48 -9.81
CA GLU A 172 -17.78 -14.15 -10.00
C GLU A 172 -17.24 -13.12 -8.99
N GLN A 173 -17.04 -13.53 -7.74
CA GLN A 173 -16.57 -12.65 -6.65
C GLN A 173 -15.09 -12.27 -6.77
N MET A 174 -14.32 -12.97 -7.60
CA MET A 174 -12.89 -12.70 -7.79
C MET A 174 -12.72 -11.44 -8.64
N GLN A 175 -12.09 -10.40 -8.08
CA GLN A 175 -11.72 -9.19 -8.80
C GLN A 175 -10.56 -9.44 -9.78
N GLY A 176 -10.33 -8.47 -10.67
CA GLY A 176 -9.30 -8.56 -11.70
C GLY A 176 -9.77 -9.28 -12.96
N ARG A 177 -8.94 -9.19 -14.00
CA ARG A 177 -9.18 -9.78 -15.32
C ARG A 177 -8.03 -10.69 -15.71
N ALA A 178 -8.32 -11.78 -16.41
CA ALA A 178 -7.26 -12.61 -16.97
C ALA A 178 -6.62 -11.89 -18.16
N PHE A 179 -5.29 -11.73 -18.17
CA PHE A 179 -4.56 -11.18 -19.32
C PHE A 179 -3.84 -12.26 -20.14
N LEU A 180 -3.97 -13.54 -19.80
CA LEU A 180 -3.52 -14.68 -20.61
C LEU A 180 -4.55 -15.82 -20.54
N GLY A 181 -4.37 -16.84 -21.36
CA GLY A 181 -5.16 -18.07 -21.34
C GLY A 181 -6.50 -17.98 -22.07
N THR A 182 -7.28 -19.05 -21.98
CA THR A 182 -8.52 -19.23 -22.76
C THR A 182 -9.69 -18.35 -22.31
N HIS A 183 -9.58 -17.74 -21.12
CA HIS A 183 -10.56 -16.83 -20.54
C HIS A 183 -10.00 -15.40 -20.42
N ARG A 184 -9.01 -15.04 -21.23
CA ARG A 184 -8.48 -13.67 -21.30
C ARG A 184 -9.61 -12.67 -21.56
N VAL A 185 -9.53 -11.51 -20.91
CA VAL A 185 -10.42 -10.37 -21.10
C VAL A 185 -9.58 -9.15 -21.49
N GLU A 186 -9.92 -8.55 -22.62
CA GLU A 186 -9.29 -7.32 -23.09
C GLU A 186 -9.59 -6.15 -22.14
N PRO A 187 -8.61 -5.28 -21.85
CA PRO A 187 -8.85 -4.09 -21.04
C PRO A 187 -9.90 -3.20 -21.74
N ALA A 188 -10.75 -2.55 -20.96
CA ALA A 188 -11.60 -1.48 -21.47
C ALA A 188 -10.74 -0.31 -21.98
N LYS A 189 -11.28 0.48 -22.92
CA LYS A 189 -10.55 1.64 -23.49
C LYS A 189 -10.11 2.64 -22.43
N ASP A 190 -10.89 2.79 -21.37
CA ASP A 190 -10.62 3.66 -20.24
C ASP A 190 -10.18 2.87 -19.00
N ASP A 191 -9.70 1.63 -19.11
CA ASP A 191 -9.27 0.85 -17.95
C ASP A 191 -8.15 1.56 -17.15
N MET A 192 -8.21 1.44 -15.83
CA MET A 192 -7.25 2.06 -14.91
C MET A 192 -6.97 1.16 -13.72
N VAL A 193 -5.69 1.05 -13.38
CA VAL A 193 -5.24 0.35 -12.18
C VAL A 193 -5.67 1.12 -10.94
N PHE A 194 -6.42 0.46 -10.06
CA PHE A 194 -6.76 0.98 -8.74
C PHE A 194 -5.62 0.74 -7.75
N LEU A 195 -5.16 1.80 -7.10
CA LEU A 195 -4.09 1.80 -6.11
C LEU A 195 -4.66 2.16 -4.74
N PHE A 196 -4.23 1.46 -3.68
CA PHE A 196 -4.68 1.79 -2.33
C PHE A 196 -3.60 1.55 -1.27
N ALA A 197 -3.63 2.34 -0.21
CA ALA A 197 -2.83 2.17 0.99
C ALA A 197 -3.63 2.66 2.21
N ASP A 198 -3.77 1.83 3.24
CA ASP A 198 -4.53 2.17 4.45
C ASP A 198 -3.63 2.52 5.63
N ARG A 199 -2.72 1.61 5.99
CA ARG A 199 -1.79 1.78 7.10
C ARG A 199 -0.36 1.40 6.75
N PHE A 200 0.57 2.00 7.47
CA PHE A 200 2.00 1.75 7.46
C PHE A 200 2.42 1.23 8.83
N ASP A 201 2.52 -0.10 8.95
CA ASP A 201 2.64 -0.77 10.24
C ASP A 201 1.48 -0.38 11.17
N LYS A 202 1.77 0.43 12.21
CA LYS A 202 0.79 0.93 13.20
C LYS A 202 0.27 2.33 12.86
N ILE A 203 0.71 2.92 11.75
CA ILE A 203 0.43 4.31 11.40
C ILE A 203 -0.68 4.33 10.35
N TYR A 204 -1.81 4.96 10.67
CA TYR A 204 -2.90 5.12 9.73
C TYR A 204 -2.57 6.23 8.70
N GLY A 205 -2.98 6.04 7.45
CA GLY A 205 -2.66 6.97 6.36
C GLY A 205 -3.38 6.62 5.06
N MET A 206 -4.71 6.62 5.09
CA MET A 206 -5.55 6.20 3.95
C MET A 206 -5.33 7.07 2.70
N ARG A 207 -4.97 6.40 1.60
CA ARG A 207 -4.87 6.92 0.24
C ARG A 207 -5.47 5.96 -0.77
N ARG A 208 -5.98 6.53 -1.85
CA ARG A 208 -6.49 5.81 -3.03
C ARG A 208 -5.96 6.49 -4.29
N GLY A 209 -5.80 5.74 -5.37
CA GLY A 209 -5.34 6.29 -6.63
C GLY A 209 -5.77 5.49 -7.84
N LEU A 210 -5.61 6.10 -9.01
CA LEU A 210 -5.86 5.52 -10.32
C LEU A 210 -4.68 5.84 -11.25
N THR A 211 -4.32 4.90 -12.11
CA THR A 211 -3.39 5.16 -13.20
C THR A 211 -3.67 4.30 -14.44
N ASP A 212 -3.41 4.87 -15.62
CA ASP A 212 -3.40 4.17 -16.92
C ASP A 212 -1.97 4.02 -17.48
N GLY A 213 -0.94 4.31 -16.68
CA GLY A 213 0.47 4.33 -17.11
C GLY A 213 0.94 5.68 -17.67
N ARG A 214 0.03 6.59 -18.04
CA ARG A 214 0.36 7.99 -18.36
C ARG A 214 -0.15 8.94 -17.31
N TRP A 215 -1.45 8.96 -17.05
CA TRP A 215 -2.04 9.79 -16.03
C TRP A 215 -2.06 9.03 -14.70
N LYS A 216 -1.74 9.75 -13.62
CA LYS A 216 -1.93 9.25 -12.27
C LYS A 216 -2.64 10.27 -11.41
N TYR A 217 -3.64 9.79 -10.68
CA TYR A 217 -4.35 10.55 -9.67
C TYR A 217 -4.26 9.84 -8.32
N ILE A 218 -3.95 10.59 -7.26
CA ILE A 218 -3.90 10.10 -5.89
C ILE A 218 -4.74 11.04 -5.02
N ARG A 219 -5.61 10.48 -4.20
CA ARG A 219 -6.32 11.20 -3.14
C ARG A 219 -5.89 10.70 -1.77
N ARG A 220 -5.64 11.64 -0.86
CA ARG A 220 -5.36 11.39 0.55
C ARG A 220 -6.58 11.74 1.40
N PHE A 221 -7.05 10.77 2.18
CA PHE A 221 -8.20 10.94 3.07
C PHE A 221 -7.81 11.44 4.47
N THR A 222 -6.50 11.42 4.77
CA THR A 222 -5.91 11.91 6.02
C THR A 222 -4.84 12.98 5.74
N PRO A 223 -5.20 14.09 5.09
CA PRO A 223 -4.23 15.06 4.57
C PRO A 223 -3.60 15.92 5.68
N HIS A 224 -4.14 15.90 6.89
CA HIS A 224 -3.55 16.51 8.09
C HIS A 224 -2.31 15.77 8.60
N LEU A 225 -2.08 14.52 8.17
CA LEU A 225 -0.91 13.73 8.56
C LEU A 225 0.28 13.97 7.65
N SER A 226 1.49 13.81 8.20
CA SER A 226 2.75 13.79 7.45
C SER A 226 2.77 12.69 6.39
N ALA A 227 3.47 12.92 5.27
CA ALA A 227 3.71 11.87 4.27
C ALA A 227 4.84 10.91 4.68
N ALA A 228 5.69 11.29 5.64
CA ALA A 228 6.77 10.47 6.18
C ALA A 228 6.68 10.32 7.71
N PRO A 229 5.59 9.73 8.22
CA PRO A 229 5.49 9.46 9.65
C PRO A 229 6.54 8.43 10.07
N TYR A 230 7.03 8.53 11.30
CA TYR A 230 8.06 7.62 11.80
C TYR A 230 7.56 6.19 11.89
N SER A 231 8.17 5.29 11.10
CA SER A 231 7.97 3.85 11.18
C SER A 231 9.30 3.15 11.46
N TYR A 232 9.29 2.24 12.44
CA TYR A 232 10.46 1.43 12.79
C TYR A 232 11.10 0.74 11.58
N TYR A 233 10.29 0.17 10.69
CA TYR A 233 10.81 -0.57 9.54
C TYR A 233 11.51 0.35 8.53
N GLN A 234 10.90 1.48 8.14
CA GLN A 234 11.53 2.42 7.19
C GLN A 234 12.79 3.05 7.78
N PHE A 235 12.75 3.41 9.06
CA PHE A 235 13.87 4.04 9.77
C PHE A 235 14.99 3.07 10.12
N SER A 236 14.86 1.78 9.80
CA SER A 236 16.00 0.86 9.76
C SER A 236 16.99 1.20 8.64
N GLN A 237 16.59 1.96 7.62
CA GLN A 237 17.46 2.42 6.54
C GLN A 237 18.20 3.71 6.90
N ALA A 238 19.46 3.79 6.48
CA ALA A 238 20.30 4.95 6.76
C ALA A 238 19.77 6.21 6.07
N GLY A 239 19.32 6.12 4.81
CA GLY A 239 18.79 7.24 4.06
C GLY A 239 17.56 7.89 4.68
N TRP A 240 16.64 7.11 5.27
CA TRP A 240 15.48 7.67 6.00
C TRP A 240 15.90 8.43 7.27
N ARG A 241 16.88 7.92 8.02
CA ARG A 241 17.39 8.59 9.23
C ARG A 241 18.11 9.89 8.87
N ALA A 242 18.99 9.85 7.87
CA ALA A 242 19.71 11.02 7.37
C ALA A 242 18.76 12.09 6.84
N TRP A 243 17.73 11.69 6.08
CA TRP A 243 16.71 12.62 5.57
C TRP A 243 15.94 13.29 6.72
N GLN A 244 15.51 12.53 7.74
CA GLN A 244 14.85 13.12 8.91
C GLN A 244 15.78 14.07 9.67
N GLN A 245 17.06 13.71 9.83
CA GLN A 245 18.03 14.54 10.53
C GLN A 245 18.26 15.87 9.80
N ALA A 246 18.48 15.82 8.47
CA ALA A 246 18.62 17.02 7.65
C ALA A 246 17.37 17.93 7.71
N TRP A 247 16.17 17.33 7.81
CA TRP A 247 14.93 18.08 8.04
C TRP A 247 14.91 18.78 9.40
N LYS A 248 15.24 18.07 10.48
CA LYS A 248 15.31 18.61 11.85
C LYS A 248 16.33 19.75 11.97
N GLU A 249 17.43 19.67 11.23
CA GLU A 249 18.49 20.68 11.18
C GLU A 249 18.15 21.87 10.25
N GLY A 250 16.98 21.86 9.60
CA GLY A 250 16.56 22.95 8.71
C GLY A 250 17.32 23.03 7.38
N LYS A 251 18.06 21.98 7.00
CA LYS A 251 18.91 21.96 5.78
C LYS A 251 18.15 21.70 4.49
N LEU A 252 16.88 21.29 4.57
CA LEU A 252 16.06 20.91 3.41
C LEU A 252 15.14 22.03 2.94
N LYS A 253 14.88 22.06 1.64
CA LYS A 253 13.98 23.02 0.99
C LYS A 253 12.97 22.31 0.08
N GLY A 254 11.87 23.00 -0.22
CA GLY A 254 10.80 22.52 -1.11
C GLY A 254 10.36 21.10 -0.80
N ARG A 255 10.17 20.29 -1.85
CA ARG A 255 9.66 18.91 -1.76
C ARG A 255 10.43 17.99 -0.80
N HIS A 256 11.73 18.23 -0.57
CA HIS A 256 12.51 17.41 0.38
C HIS A 256 12.17 17.73 1.84
N LYS A 257 11.69 18.95 2.13
CA LYS A 257 11.14 19.36 3.42
C LYS A 257 9.66 19.01 3.55
N ASP A 258 8.89 19.22 2.48
CA ASP A 258 7.42 19.22 2.55
C ASP A 258 6.82 17.87 2.95
N ILE A 259 7.47 16.75 2.62
CA ILE A 259 6.97 15.41 3.01
C ILE A 259 6.84 15.20 4.52
N TRP A 260 7.58 15.98 5.32
CA TRP A 260 7.61 15.88 6.77
C TRP A 260 6.47 16.66 7.44
N LEU A 261 5.88 17.62 6.73
CA LEU A 261 4.88 18.55 7.26
C LEU A 261 3.50 17.89 7.42
N GLY A 262 2.81 18.20 8.52
CA GLY A 262 1.41 17.80 8.75
C GLY A 262 0.43 18.71 8.03
N ASN A 263 0.44 18.71 6.69
CA ASN A 263 -0.51 19.42 5.83
C ASN A 263 -0.32 19.02 4.36
N GLN A 264 -0.38 17.74 4.06
CA GLN A 264 -0.09 17.21 2.72
C GLN A 264 -1.19 17.59 1.71
N PRO A 265 -0.93 17.64 0.39
CA PRO A 265 -1.97 17.81 -0.61
C PRO A 265 -3.09 16.78 -0.46
N ILE A 266 -4.34 17.22 -0.61
CA ILE A 266 -5.51 16.31 -0.60
C ILE A 266 -5.52 15.48 -1.87
N GLU A 267 -5.17 16.12 -2.98
CA GLU A 267 -5.18 15.55 -4.31
C GLU A 267 -3.84 15.77 -4.98
N GLU A 268 -3.41 14.75 -5.72
CA GLU A 268 -2.22 14.81 -6.53
C GLU A 268 -2.54 14.28 -7.94
N LEU A 269 -2.15 15.03 -8.97
CA LEU A 269 -2.35 14.68 -10.38
C LEU A 269 -1.01 14.79 -11.12
N PHE A 270 -0.65 13.76 -11.90
CA PHE A 270 0.60 13.70 -12.66
C PHE A 270 0.35 13.24 -14.10
N ASP A 271 1.06 13.85 -15.06
CA ASP A 271 1.30 13.29 -16.39
C ASP A 271 2.70 12.65 -16.36
N LEU A 272 2.75 11.32 -16.26
CA LEU A 272 3.99 10.54 -16.13
C LEU A 272 4.85 10.59 -17.41
N GLN A 273 4.29 11.03 -18.54
CA GLN A 273 5.05 11.24 -19.76
C GLN A 273 5.99 12.45 -19.64
N SER A 274 5.53 13.55 -19.05
CA SER A 274 6.32 14.78 -18.86
C SER A 274 6.99 14.85 -17.49
N ASP A 275 6.42 14.17 -16.49
CA ASP A 275 6.95 14.08 -15.12
C ASP A 275 7.01 12.61 -14.64
N PRO A 276 7.98 11.82 -15.13
CA PRO A 276 8.13 10.40 -14.78
C PRO A 276 8.49 10.19 -13.29
N TRP A 277 8.86 11.25 -12.58
CA TRP A 277 9.23 11.20 -11.17
C TRP A 277 8.14 11.73 -10.24
N GLU A 278 6.99 12.13 -10.77
CA GLU A 278 5.82 12.60 -10.01
C GLU A 278 6.17 13.67 -8.98
N VAL A 279 6.96 14.65 -9.41
CA VAL A 279 7.47 15.74 -8.58
C VAL A 279 6.75 17.06 -8.78
N ASN A 280 5.95 17.18 -9.84
CA ASN A 280 5.16 18.36 -10.19
C ASN A 280 3.67 18.01 -10.09
N ASN A 281 3.05 18.37 -8.96
CA ASN A 281 1.63 18.11 -8.75
C ASN A 281 0.77 19.10 -9.56
N LEU A 282 0.01 18.60 -10.53
CA LEU A 282 -0.87 19.37 -11.40
C LEU A 282 -2.26 19.64 -10.80
N ALA A 283 -2.55 19.17 -9.58
CA ALA A 283 -3.88 19.30 -8.98
C ALA A 283 -4.30 20.74 -8.69
N THR A 284 -3.36 21.68 -8.58
CA THR A 284 -3.65 23.11 -8.40
C THR A 284 -3.53 23.92 -9.70
N ASP A 285 -3.19 23.26 -10.82
CA ASP A 285 -3.08 23.91 -12.13
C ASP A 285 -4.46 24.08 -12.76
N THR A 286 -4.84 25.33 -13.03
CA THR A 286 -6.14 25.69 -13.60
C THR A 286 -6.36 25.10 -14.99
N SER A 287 -5.30 24.84 -15.76
CA SER A 287 -5.39 24.20 -17.08
C SER A 287 -5.82 22.73 -17.02
N HIS A 288 -5.69 22.09 -15.85
CA HIS A 288 -5.98 20.66 -15.65
C HIS A 288 -7.26 20.38 -14.84
N VAL A 289 -8.08 21.40 -14.53
CA VAL A 289 -9.31 21.27 -13.72
C VAL A 289 -10.27 20.20 -14.26
N LYS A 290 -10.46 20.15 -15.58
CA LYS A 290 -11.31 19.12 -16.21
C LYS A 290 -10.78 17.71 -15.93
N ARG A 291 -9.48 17.49 -16.12
CA ARG A 291 -8.81 16.19 -15.87
C ARG A 291 -8.92 15.79 -14.41
N LEU A 292 -8.60 16.71 -13.50
CA LEU A 292 -8.68 16.48 -12.06
C LEU A 292 -10.09 16.06 -11.64
N THR A 293 -11.11 16.80 -12.10
CA THR A 293 -12.51 16.54 -11.76
C THR A 293 -12.98 15.18 -12.30
N THR A 294 -12.61 14.84 -13.54
CA THR A 294 -12.88 13.51 -14.10
C THR A 294 -12.21 12.41 -13.27
N MET A 295 -10.92 12.54 -12.95
CA MET A 295 -10.19 11.51 -12.19
C MET A 295 -10.72 11.36 -10.77
N ARG A 296 -11.14 12.46 -10.13
CA ARG A 296 -11.82 12.45 -8.81
C ARG A 296 -13.11 11.65 -8.85
N ALA A 297 -13.96 11.90 -9.85
CA ALA A 297 -15.22 11.17 -10.02
C ALA A 297 -14.96 9.69 -10.30
N ARG A 298 -14.00 9.38 -11.19
CA ARG A 298 -13.60 8.01 -11.50
C ARG A 298 -13.07 7.26 -10.28
N LEU A 299 -12.25 7.89 -9.45
CA LEU A 299 -11.75 7.26 -8.22
C LEU A 299 -12.89 6.92 -7.27
N LYS A 300 -13.82 7.86 -7.06
CA LYS A 300 -14.99 7.62 -6.20
C LYS A 300 -15.83 6.46 -6.73
N ASN A 301 -16.14 6.46 -8.03
CA ASN A 301 -16.89 5.38 -8.66
C ASN A 301 -16.16 4.04 -8.53
N LYS A 302 -14.84 4.02 -8.71
CA LYS A 302 -14.03 2.82 -8.54
C LYS A 302 -14.09 2.30 -7.10
N MET A 303 -14.01 3.16 -6.10
CA MET A 303 -14.15 2.78 -4.69
C MET A 303 -15.52 2.14 -4.40
N ILE A 304 -16.59 2.65 -5.02
CA ILE A 304 -17.94 2.08 -4.90
C ILE A 304 -18.01 0.72 -5.62
N GLU A 305 -17.51 0.64 -6.86
CA GLU A 305 -17.49 -0.56 -7.70
C GLU A 305 -16.75 -1.72 -7.02
N VAL A 306 -15.55 -1.47 -6.50
CA VAL A 306 -14.72 -2.50 -5.82
C VAL A 306 -15.17 -2.77 -4.38
N LYS A 307 -16.22 -2.09 -3.93
CA LYS A 307 -16.76 -2.13 -2.57
C LYS A 307 -15.70 -1.90 -1.51
N ASP A 308 -14.97 -0.80 -1.64
CA ASP A 308 -13.80 -0.47 -0.84
C ASP A 308 -14.11 -0.48 0.68
N THR A 309 -13.57 -1.48 1.37
CA THR A 309 -13.75 -1.67 2.81
C THR A 309 -12.93 -0.71 3.64
N GLY A 310 -11.96 0.01 3.05
CA GLY A 310 -11.17 1.00 3.79
C GLY A 310 -11.96 2.26 4.18
N LEU A 311 -13.19 2.41 3.69
CA LEU A 311 -14.16 3.37 4.24
C LEU A 311 -14.59 3.03 5.66
N ILE A 312 -14.41 1.79 6.11
CA ILE A 312 -14.62 1.37 7.48
C ILE A 312 -13.27 1.48 8.22
N PRO A 313 -13.20 2.14 9.38
CA PRO A 313 -11.98 2.13 10.20
C PRO A 313 -11.65 0.72 10.70
N GLU A 314 -10.42 0.27 10.50
CA GLU A 314 -9.95 -1.07 10.91
C GLU A 314 -10.28 -1.43 12.38
N PRO A 315 -10.19 -0.51 13.38
CA PRO A 315 -10.58 -0.82 14.76
C PRO A 315 -12.05 -1.24 14.92
N MET A 316 -12.93 -0.90 13.96
CA MET A 316 -14.35 -1.27 13.99
C MET A 316 -14.62 -2.64 13.36
N PHE A 317 -13.64 -3.27 12.71
CA PHE A 317 -13.90 -4.49 11.92
C PHE A 317 -14.46 -5.63 12.77
N ALA A 318 -13.81 -5.92 13.91
CA ALA A 318 -14.26 -7.00 14.79
C ALA A 318 -15.62 -6.70 15.44
N GLU A 319 -15.89 -5.43 15.78
CA GLU A 319 -17.16 -5.03 16.39
C GLU A 319 -18.32 -5.05 15.39
N LEU A 320 -18.08 -4.70 14.13
CA LEU A 320 -19.12 -4.63 13.10
C LEU A 320 -19.36 -5.97 12.40
N ALA A 321 -18.29 -6.69 12.07
CA ALA A 321 -18.38 -7.95 11.32
C ALA A 321 -18.51 -9.19 12.22
N HIS A 322 -18.19 -9.06 13.52
CA HIS A 322 -18.14 -10.18 14.45
C HIS A 322 -17.24 -11.32 13.94
N SER A 323 -17.80 -12.47 13.61
CA SER A 323 -17.08 -13.65 13.12
C SER A 323 -16.89 -13.71 11.61
N GLN A 324 -17.56 -12.84 10.84
CA GLN A 324 -17.48 -12.87 9.37
C GLN A 324 -16.35 -11.95 8.85
N PRO A 325 -15.81 -12.22 7.64
CA PRO A 325 -14.90 -11.27 6.98
C PRO A 325 -15.57 -9.90 6.81
N ILE A 326 -14.81 -8.82 7.02
CA ILE A 326 -15.34 -7.45 6.88
C ILE A 326 -15.96 -7.19 5.50
N SER A 327 -15.43 -7.82 4.45
CA SER A 327 -15.98 -7.75 3.09
C SER A 327 -17.39 -8.35 2.99
N SER A 328 -17.66 -9.47 3.68
CA SER A 328 -18.99 -10.06 3.75
C SER A 328 -19.97 -9.15 4.46
N TYR A 329 -19.59 -8.61 5.64
CA TYR A 329 -20.38 -7.61 6.34
C TYR A 329 -20.67 -6.40 5.44
N TRP A 330 -19.65 -5.90 4.76
CA TRP A 330 -19.77 -4.72 3.92
C TRP A 330 -20.65 -4.93 2.70
N ASN A 331 -20.61 -6.14 2.10
CA ASN A 331 -21.50 -6.51 1.01
C ASN A 331 -22.98 -6.40 1.39
N THR A 332 -23.35 -6.77 2.62
CA THR A 332 -24.74 -6.64 3.11
C THR A 332 -25.21 -5.18 3.23
N ARG A 333 -24.28 -4.22 3.25
CA ARG A 333 -24.55 -2.79 3.38
C ARG A 333 -24.24 -2.02 2.11
N SER A 334 -24.24 -2.72 0.96
CA SER A 334 -23.79 -2.15 -0.31
C SER A 334 -24.53 -0.87 -0.72
N ALA A 335 -25.82 -0.76 -0.37
CA ALA A 335 -26.64 0.43 -0.61
C ALA A 335 -26.11 1.71 0.07
N LYS A 336 -25.31 1.60 1.14
CA LYS A 336 -24.72 2.75 1.85
C LYS A 336 -23.40 3.23 1.26
N LEU A 337 -22.77 2.46 0.36
CA LEU A 337 -21.44 2.83 -0.16
C LEU A 337 -21.41 4.19 -0.85
N PRO A 338 -22.38 4.54 -1.73
CA PRO A 338 -22.33 5.82 -2.42
C PRO A 338 -22.32 7.01 -1.45
N SER A 339 -23.23 7.02 -0.47
CA SER A 339 -23.34 8.11 0.50
C SER A 339 -22.14 8.17 1.46
N LEU A 340 -21.58 7.02 1.85
CA LEU A 340 -20.36 6.98 2.66
C LEU A 340 -19.12 7.42 1.89
N ALA A 341 -19.01 7.07 0.60
CA ALA A 341 -17.96 7.59 -0.26
C ALA A 341 -18.07 9.11 -0.43
N ASP A 342 -19.28 9.64 -0.65
CA ASP A 342 -19.52 11.09 -0.71
C ASP A 342 -19.15 11.80 0.60
N LEU A 343 -19.54 11.24 1.74
CA LEU A 343 -19.18 11.78 3.04
C LEU A 343 -17.67 11.75 3.27
N ALA A 344 -16.98 10.66 2.91
CA ALA A 344 -15.53 10.55 3.06
C ALA A 344 -14.78 11.57 2.20
N PHE A 345 -15.24 11.83 0.97
CA PHE A 345 -14.69 12.90 0.13
C PHE A 345 -14.96 14.27 0.75
N THR A 346 -16.20 14.53 1.19
CA THR A 346 -16.60 15.80 1.84
C THR A 346 -15.79 16.07 3.11
N ALA A 347 -15.61 15.06 3.96
CA ALA A 347 -14.85 15.14 5.20
C ALA A 347 -13.35 15.42 4.93
N SER A 348 -12.78 14.82 3.89
CA SER A 348 -11.36 14.98 3.58
C SER A 348 -11.00 16.24 2.79
N ASP A 349 -11.98 17.06 2.39
CA ASP A 349 -11.80 18.19 1.49
C ASP A 349 -11.25 19.47 2.15
N ARG A 350 -11.11 19.50 3.49
CA ARG A 350 -10.73 20.70 4.29
C ARG A 350 -11.66 21.91 4.14
N ASN A 351 -12.73 21.81 3.37
CA ASN A 351 -13.67 22.91 3.15
C ASN A 351 -14.52 23.16 4.40
N THR A 352 -14.25 24.25 5.12
CA THR A 352 -14.94 24.61 6.36
C THR A 352 -16.42 24.91 6.18
N LYS A 353 -16.88 25.16 4.95
CA LYS A 353 -18.32 25.30 4.64
C LYS A 353 -19.10 24.01 4.92
N ASN A 354 -18.43 22.86 4.99
CA ASN A 354 -19.05 21.58 5.31
C ASN A 354 -19.24 21.35 6.82
N LEU A 355 -18.69 22.22 7.69
CA LEU A 355 -18.73 22.00 9.15
C LEU A 355 -20.14 21.87 9.74
N PRO A 356 -21.15 22.69 9.36
CA PRO A 356 -22.51 22.52 9.86
C PRO A 356 -23.09 21.12 9.55
N LEU A 357 -22.83 20.62 8.33
CA LEU A 357 -23.21 19.26 7.93
C LEU A 357 -22.48 18.21 8.77
N LEU A 358 -21.17 18.34 8.92
CA LEU A 358 -20.33 17.38 9.65
C LEU A 358 -20.71 17.33 11.14
N ILE A 359 -20.94 18.48 11.79
CA ILE A 359 -21.35 18.55 13.20
C ILE A 359 -22.70 17.85 13.39
N LYS A 360 -23.71 18.15 12.57
CA LYS A 360 -25.00 17.44 12.60
C LYS A 360 -24.85 15.93 12.37
N THR A 361 -23.90 15.54 11.52
CA THR A 361 -23.65 14.13 11.17
C THR A 361 -23.03 13.34 12.34
N LEU A 362 -22.45 14.00 13.36
CA LEU A 362 -21.94 13.35 14.56
C LEU A 362 -23.03 12.64 15.38
N ASP A 363 -24.30 12.99 15.20
CA ASP A 363 -25.41 12.33 15.90
C ASP A 363 -25.97 11.11 15.15
N SER A 364 -25.33 10.70 14.05
CA SER A 364 -25.72 9.50 13.31
C SER A 364 -25.64 8.23 14.17
N LYS A 365 -26.64 7.37 14.05
CA LYS A 365 -26.62 6.03 14.67
C LYS A 365 -25.54 5.13 14.06
N ASP A 366 -25.10 5.40 12.83
CA ASP A 366 -24.08 4.62 12.14
C ASP A 366 -22.66 5.07 12.55
N PRO A 367 -21.88 4.20 13.22
CA PRO A 367 -20.53 4.55 13.69
C PRO A 367 -19.57 4.93 12.56
N VAL A 368 -19.71 4.35 11.36
CA VAL A 368 -18.83 4.68 10.22
C VAL A 368 -19.11 6.09 9.73
N THR A 369 -20.39 6.48 9.68
CA THR A 369 -20.82 7.84 9.36
C THR A 369 -20.30 8.85 10.38
N ARG A 370 -20.43 8.56 11.69
CA ARG A 370 -19.87 9.42 12.75
C ARG A 370 -18.36 9.57 12.65
N TYR A 371 -17.64 8.49 12.34
CA TYR A 371 -16.19 8.54 12.15
C TYR A 371 -15.79 9.52 11.05
N TRP A 372 -16.41 9.44 9.87
CA TRP A 372 -16.08 10.37 8.77
C TRP A 372 -16.42 11.81 9.11
N ALA A 373 -17.52 12.05 9.81
CA ALA A 373 -17.85 13.38 10.33
C ALA A 373 -16.80 13.91 11.31
N ALA A 374 -16.37 13.09 12.27
CA ALA A 374 -15.31 13.44 13.22
C ALA A 374 -13.95 13.69 12.53
N GLN A 375 -13.60 12.90 11.51
CA GLN A 375 -12.42 13.14 10.68
C GLN A 375 -12.51 14.47 9.93
N GLY A 376 -13.68 14.81 9.39
CA GLY A 376 -13.90 16.07 8.69
C GLY A 376 -13.78 17.31 9.57
N ILE A 377 -13.99 17.16 10.88
CA ILE A 377 -13.75 18.22 11.88
C ILE A 377 -12.28 18.24 12.33
N LEU A 378 -11.65 17.07 12.50
CA LEU A 378 -10.23 16.94 12.83
C LEU A 378 -9.33 17.58 11.77
N ILE A 379 -9.60 17.31 10.49
CA ILE A 379 -8.76 17.68 9.35
C ILE A 379 -8.45 19.20 9.25
N PRO A 380 -9.44 20.11 9.34
CA PRO A 380 -9.19 21.55 9.38
C PRO A 380 -8.66 22.05 10.74
N GLY A 381 -8.70 21.22 11.79
CA GLY A 381 -8.12 21.51 13.11
C GLY A 381 -8.66 22.81 13.72
N LYS A 382 -7.77 23.78 14.00
CA LYS A 382 -8.13 25.07 14.61
C LYS A 382 -9.22 25.84 13.86
N SER A 383 -9.33 25.67 12.55
CA SER A 383 -10.37 26.32 11.73
C SER A 383 -11.78 25.77 12.00
N ALA A 384 -11.92 24.68 12.77
CA ALA A 384 -13.19 24.11 13.20
C ALA A 384 -13.47 24.29 14.71
N ASN A 385 -12.84 25.27 15.37
CA ASN A 385 -12.93 25.49 16.82
C ASN A 385 -14.35 25.43 17.43
N HIS A 386 -15.37 25.93 16.73
CA HIS A 386 -16.76 25.92 17.19
C HIS A 386 -17.34 24.51 17.38
N ALA A 387 -16.75 23.48 16.76
CA ALA A 387 -17.11 22.08 16.97
C ALA A 387 -16.52 21.49 18.27
N GLN A 388 -15.79 22.28 19.08
CA GLN A 388 -15.17 21.80 20.30
C GLN A 388 -16.14 21.12 21.29
N PRO A 389 -17.34 21.67 21.58
CA PRO A 389 -18.29 21.00 22.47
C PRO A 389 -18.68 19.61 21.96
N ASP A 390 -18.97 19.49 20.66
CA ASP A 390 -19.34 18.21 20.03
C ASP A 390 -18.21 17.20 20.07
N MET A 391 -17.00 17.60 19.69
CA MET A 391 -15.84 16.71 19.74
C MET A 391 -15.48 16.31 21.18
N THR A 392 -15.73 17.18 22.17
CA THR A 392 -15.54 16.83 23.59
C THR A 392 -16.54 15.75 24.03
N ARG A 393 -17.80 15.84 23.61
CA ARG A 393 -18.82 14.81 23.87
C ARG A 393 -18.41 13.45 23.28
N LEU A 394 -17.74 13.44 22.12
CA LEU A 394 -17.28 12.19 21.50
C LEU A 394 -16.14 11.47 22.25
N LEU A 395 -15.55 12.05 23.30
CA LEU A 395 -14.58 11.34 24.15
C LEU A 395 -15.21 10.14 24.88
N THR A 396 -16.54 10.06 24.93
CA THR A 396 -17.29 8.93 25.51
C THR A 396 -18.04 8.09 24.47
N ASP A 397 -17.81 8.30 23.15
CA ASP A 397 -18.45 7.51 22.08
C ASP A 397 -18.20 6.00 22.28
N SER A 398 -19.11 5.14 21.81
CA SER A 398 -18.95 3.68 21.93
C SER A 398 -17.74 3.16 21.16
N GLN A 399 -17.32 3.83 20.08
CA GLN A 399 -16.26 3.39 19.18
C GLN A 399 -14.90 4.01 19.51
N SER A 400 -13.87 3.17 19.65
CA SER A 400 -12.50 3.62 19.97
C SER A 400 -11.93 4.56 18.90
N ALA A 401 -12.17 4.29 17.62
CA ALA A 401 -11.68 5.14 16.53
C ALA A 401 -12.23 6.58 16.59
N ILE A 402 -13.48 6.75 17.04
CA ILE A 402 -14.12 8.06 17.19
C ILE A 402 -13.54 8.80 18.41
N ARG A 403 -13.42 8.12 19.56
CA ARG A 403 -12.80 8.69 20.77
C ARG A 403 -11.36 9.16 20.52
N VAL A 404 -10.56 8.36 19.81
CA VAL A 404 -9.19 8.72 19.43
C VAL A 404 -9.17 9.93 18.48
N THR A 405 -10.07 9.98 17.50
CA THR A 405 -10.21 11.13 16.58
C THR A 405 -10.55 12.42 17.34
N ALA A 406 -11.48 12.35 18.29
CA ALA A 406 -11.84 13.45 19.17
C ALA A 406 -10.68 13.93 20.04
N ALA A 407 -9.96 13.02 20.67
CA ALA A 407 -8.78 13.36 21.47
C ALA A 407 -7.68 14.02 20.61
N GLN A 408 -7.46 13.53 19.38
CA GLN A 408 -6.52 14.16 18.44
C GLN A 408 -6.95 15.58 18.07
N TYR A 409 -8.24 15.80 17.81
CA TYR A 409 -8.76 17.13 17.51
C TYR A 409 -8.52 18.11 18.67
N LEU A 410 -8.82 17.71 19.90
CA LEU A 410 -8.58 18.53 21.10
C LEU A 410 -7.09 18.87 21.27
N PHE A 411 -6.19 17.96 20.92
CA PHE A 411 -4.75 18.25 20.89
C PHE A 411 -4.42 19.39 19.91
N THR A 412 -5.04 19.40 18.71
CA THR A 412 -4.82 20.48 17.71
C THR A 412 -5.28 21.85 18.20
N LEU A 413 -6.26 21.89 19.11
CA LEU A 413 -6.72 23.12 19.77
C LEU A 413 -5.87 23.55 20.97
N GLY A 414 -4.84 22.77 21.34
CA GLY A 414 -3.98 23.04 22.50
C GLY A 414 -4.52 22.48 23.82
N LYS A 415 -5.62 21.72 23.83
CA LYS A 415 -6.17 21.04 25.02
C LYS A 415 -5.39 19.75 25.32
N LYS A 416 -4.07 19.88 25.52
CA LYS A 416 -3.12 18.76 25.60
C LYS A 416 -3.44 17.80 26.74
N GLU A 417 -3.72 18.32 27.93
CA GLU A 417 -4.00 17.49 29.11
C GLU A 417 -5.25 16.62 28.91
N GLN A 418 -6.36 17.22 28.50
CA GLN A 418 -7.61 16.51 28.20
C GLN A 418 -7.42 15.44 27.11
N SER A 419 -6.69 15.78 26.04
CA SER A 419 -6.35 14.85 24.97
C SER A 419 -5.52 13.66 25.48
N VAL A 420 -4.44 13.92 26.21
CA VAL A 420 -3.55 12.88 26.75
C VAL A 420 -4.31 11.99 27.71
N THR A 421 -5.13 12.54 28.61
CA THR A 421 -5.97 11.77 29.54
C THR A 421 -6.91 10.83 28.78
N ALA A 422 -7.59 11.31 27.74
CA ALA A 422 -8.46 10.48 26.92
C ALA A 422 -7.69 9.36 26.18
N LEU A 423 -6.54 9.67 25.59
CA LEU A 423 -5.71 8.67 24.91
C LEU A 423 -5.15 7.61 25.88
N MET A 424 -4.74 8.02 27.08
CA MET A 424 -4.28 7.10 28.13
C MET A 424 -5.42 6.20 28.62
N ALA A 425 -6.64 6.73 28.73
CA ALA A 425 -7.81 5.92 29.04
C ALA A 425 -8.06 4.84 27.96
N GLU A 426 -7.92 5.18 26.67
CA GLU A 426 -8.04 4.22 25.57
C GLU A 426 -6.99 3.11 25.61
N LEU A 427 -5.73 3.46 25.89
CA LEU A 427 -4.65 2.47 26.03
C LEU A 427 -4.92 1.51 27.19
N ASN A 428 -5.51 2.00 28.28
CA ASN A 428 -5.84 1.20 29.45
C ASN A 428 -7.11 0.34 29.29
N ARG A 429 -8.10 0.77 28.48
CA ARG A 429 -9.30 -0.03 28.19
C ARG A 429 -8.96 -1.39 27.56
N LYS A 430 -8.00 -1.43 26.63
CA LYS A 430 -7.58 -2.66 25.94
C LYS A 430 -6.85 -3.66 26.85
N LYS A 431 -6.31 -3.24 28.00
CA LYS A 431 -5.73 -4.18 28.98
C LYS A 431 -6.82 -5.00 29.69
N LYS A 432 -8.03 -4.47 29.85
CA LYS A 432 -9.15 -5.17 30.53
C LYS A 432 -9.92 -6.14 29.62
N GLN A 433 -9.93 -5.92 28.30
CA GLN A 433 -10.60 -6.81 27.33
C GLN A 433 -9.76 -8.02 26.87
N ARG A 434 -8.51 -8.17 27.35
CA ARG A 434 -7.60 -9.27 26.98
C ARG A 434 -7.87 -10.60 27.69
N ILE A 435 -8.93 -10.72 28.48
CA ILE A 435 -9.35 -11.98 29.10
C ILE A 435 -10.55 -12.53 28.31
N CYS A 436 -10.31 -13.01 27.08
CA CYS A 436 -11.08 -14.11 26.48
C CYS A 436 -10.33 -14.68 25.25
N PRO A 437 -10.16 -16.01 25.12
CA PRO A 437 -9.17 -16.62 24.23
C PRO A 437 -9.79 -17.07 22.91
N ALA A 438 -9.53 -16.36 21.82
CA ALA A 438 -9.73 -16.90 20.47
C ALA A 438 -9.00 -16.04 19.42
N GLN A 439 -7.70 -16.30 19.26
CA GLN A 439 -6.89 -16.13 18.03
C GLN A 439 -5.41 -16.33 18.40
N HIS A 440 -5.11 -17.52 18.92
CA HIS A 440 -3.75 -17.96 19.21
C HIS A 440 -3.18 -18.83 18.09
N HIS A 441 -3.28 -18.41 16.84
CA HIS A 441 -2.49 -19.01 15.74
C HIS A 441 -1.94 -17.89 14.85
N GLN A 442 -1.01 -17.10 15.42
CA GLN A 442 0.01 -16.32 14.69
C GLN A 442 0.96 -15.52 15.62
N CYS A 443 0.76 -15.57 16.94
CA CYS A 443 1.61 -14.88 17.94
C CYS A 443 2.53 -15.82 18.76
N HIS A 444 2.83 -17.03 18.30
CA HIS A 444 3.93 -17.81 18.87
C HIS A 444 5.22 -17.50 18.11
N HIS A 445 5.91 -16.41 18.48
CA HIS A 445 7.38 -16.34 18.39
C HIS A 445 8.04 -15.14 19.07
N SER A 446 7.34 -14.26 19.80
CA SER A 446 8.00 -13.08 20.42
C SER A 446 7.92 -12.97 21.94
N ASN A 447 7.40 -13.97 22.66
CA ASN A 447 7.39 -13.96 24.13
C ASN A 447 8.43 -14.92 24.71
N GLN A 448 9.71 -14.63 24.50
CA GLN A 448 10.78 -14.93 25.46
C GLN A 448 11.82 -13.82 25.34
N ARG A 449 12.29 -13.31 26.48
CA ARG A 449 13.26 -12.23 26.71
C ARG A 449 12.67 -10.82 26.88
N THR A 450 12.20 -10.54 28.08
CA THR A 450 12.63 -9.38 28.88
C THR A 450 12.41 -9.73 30.35
N GLY A 451 13.50 -10.14 31.03
CA GLY A 451 13.77 -9.70 32.39
C GLY A 451 14.63 -8.45 32.30
#